data_AF-A0A1J9PYP2-F1
#
_entry.id   AF-A0A1J9PYP2-F1
#
_cell.length_a   1.000
_cell.length_b   1.000
_cell.length_c   1.000
_cell.angle_alpha   90.00
_cell.angle_beta   90.00
_cell.angle_gamma   90.00
#
_symmetry.space_group_name_H-M   'P 1'
#
loop_
_entity.id
_entity.type
_entity.pdbx_description
1 polymer ?
#
loop_
_entity_poly.entity_id
_entity_poly.type
_entity_poly.pdbx_seq_one_letter_code
_entity_poly.pdbx_strand_id
1 'polypeptide(L)'
;MNFKETVRDETIGHNDYMAAVTTAAVVISPAIPESGLTQLMPDSTRLLTLQEIIDAPGVAGNDHELRKNITFCLISDAVRKVHNEGVKSILSAADDLQPQMPVLDTLPVHRTRVQQLVAIFENEGTIVGTMRVHEKIFNDFLDLSKDHTAFSTRLFPVYGDALTTKLIRSVETEQSNSTDIFEQRNWLHPVPG
;
A
#
# COMPACT_ATOMS: atom_id res chain seq x y z
N MET A 1 -11.94 -18.03 10.53
CA MET A 1 -13.14 -17.26 10.90
C MET A 1 -14.10 -17.33 9.73
N ASN A 2 -15.30 -17.87 9.95
CA ASN A 2 -16.35 -18.07 8.95
C ASN A 2 -17.22 -16.82 8.86
N PHE A 3 -17.26 -16.16 7.71
CA PHE A 3 -18.08 -14.97 7.42
C PHE A 3 -19.55 -15.33 7.12
N LYS A 4 -20.21 -16.08 8.01
CA LYS A 4 -21.66 -16.27 7.99
C LYS A 4 -22.17 -16.46 9.41
N GLU A 5 -22.46 -15.34 10.08
CA GLU A 5 -23.27 -15.37 11.29
C GLU A 5 -24.74 -15.39 10.86
N THR A 6 -25.30 -16.60 10.81
CA THR A 6 -26.71 -16.83 10.47
C THR A 6 -27.53 -16.61 11.75
N VAL A 7 -27.84 -15.35 12.08
CA VAL A 7 -28.85 -15.06 13.11
C VAL A 7 -30.20 -15.29 12.46
N ARG A 8 -30.76 -16.48 12.73
CA ARG A 8 -32.06 -16.91 12.23
C ARG A 8 -33.15 -16.35 13.13
N ASP A 9 -33.53 -15.10 12.89
CA ASP A 9 -34.77 -14.54 13.43
C ASP A 9 -35.89 -14.81 12.41
N GLU A 10 -36.71 -15.82 12.72
CA GLU A 10 -37.92 -16.15 11.95
C GLU A 10 -38.98 -15.08 12.22
N THR A 11 -38.88 -13.94 11.53
CA THR A 11 -40.01 -13.01 11.35
C THR A 11 -40.46 -13.00 9.89
N ILE A 12 -41.75 -13.30 9.75
CA ILE A 12 -42.54 -13.44 8.53
C ILE A 12 -42.48 -12.13 7.71
N GLY A 13 -42.02 -12.23 6.46
CA GLY A 13 -42.00 -11.14 5.47
C GLY A 13 -40.60 -10.62 5.13
N HIS A 14 -39.77 -11.43 4.47
CA HIS A 14 -38.45 -10.98 4.00
C HIS A 14 -38.57 -10.16 2.70
N ASN A 15 -38.39 -8.84 2.81
CA ASN A 15 -37.70 -8.10 1.76
C ASN A 15 -36.20 -8.33 2.00
N ASP A 16 -35.58 -9.23 1.23
CA ASP A 16 -34.12 -9.36 1.21
C ASP A 16 -33.51 -8.03 0.76
N TYR A 17 -33.03 -7.21 1.71
CA TYR A 17 -32.31 -5.98 1.39
C TYR A 17 -30.81 -6.29 1.37
N MET A 18 -30.21 -6.28 0.17
CA MET A 18 -28.76 -6.24 0.04
C MET A 18 -28.26 -4.85 0.45
N ALA A 19 -27.69 -4.75 1.65
CA ALA A 19 -27.03 -3.54 2.11
C ALA A 19 -25.59 -3.50 1.60
N ALA A 20 -25.15 -2.32 1.12
CA ALA A 20 -23.74 -2.09 0.85
C ALA A 20 -22.97 -2.04 2.19
N VAL A 21 -21.82 -2.71 2.23
CA VAL A 21 -20.94 -2.76 3.41
C VAL A 21 -19.51 -2.54 2.95
N THR A 22 -18.87 -1.50 3.51
CA THR A 22 -17.46 -1.20 3.31
C THR A 22 -16.64 -1.75 4.48
N THR A 23 -15.52 -2.40 4.16
CA THR A 23 -14.52 -2.84 5.14
C THR A 23 -13.25 -2.03 4.95
N ALA A 24 -12.69 -1.53 6.05
CA ALA A 24 -11.46 -0.76 6.03
C ALA A 24 -10.45 -1.29 7.06
N ALA A 25 -9.18 -1.00 6.84
CA ALA A 25 -8.11 -1.31 7.78
C ALA A 25 -7.09 -0.18 7.82
N VAL A 26 -6.58 0.10 9.01
CA VAL A 26 -5.49 1.06 9.24
C VAL A 26 -4.19 0.28 9.26
N VAL A 27 -3.26 0.66 8.38
CA VAL A 27 -1.95 0.02 8.26
C VAL A 27 -0.89 1.01 8.76
N ILE A 28 -0.20 0.64 9.83
CA ILE A 28 0.90 1.43 10.41
C ILE A 28 2.21 0.83 9.91
N SER A 29 2.83 1.52 8.96
CA SER A 29 4.12 1.14 8.40
C SER A 29 5.27 1.77 9.19
N PRO A 30 6.28 0.99 9.61
CA PRO A 30 7.48 1.51 10.26
C PRO A 30 8.39 2.30 9.32
N ALA A 31 8.16 2.22 8.01
CA ALA A 31 8.88 3.02 7.02
C ALA A 31 8.30 4.43 6.86
N ILE A 32 7.12 4.71 7.42
CA ILE A 32 6.56 6.06 7.47
C ILE A 32 7.18 6.80 8.67
N PRO A 33 7.64 8.05 8.51
CA PRO A 33 8.17 8.84 9.62
C PRO A 33 7.18 8.91 10.79
N GLU A 34 7.67 8.99 12.03
CA GLU A 34 6.79 9.13 13.21
C GLU A 34 5.89 10.38 13.15
N SER A 35 6.36 11.44 12.49
CA SER A 35 5.58 12.65 12.22
C SER A 35 4.44 12.46 11.19
N GLY A 36 4.41 11.31 10.53
CA GLY A 36 3.56 11.04 9.37
C GLY A 36 4.10 11.66 8.09
N LEU A 37 3.36 11.44 7.00
CA LEU A 37 3.56 12.12 5.73
C LEU A 37 2.91 13.50 5.79
N THR A 38 3.47 14.46 5.05
CA THR A 38 2.93 15.83 4.98
C THR A 38 2.51 16.18 3.58
N GLN A 39 1.57 17.12 3.45
CA GLN A 39 1.06 17.57 2.14
C GLN A 39 2.11 18.29 1.28
N LEU A 40 3.26 18.67 1.86
CA LEU A 40 4.38 19.27 1.14
C LEU A 40 5.35 18.23 0.53
N MET A 41 5.27 16.97 0.94
CA MET A 41 6.11 15.90 0.40
C MET A 41 5.81 15.56 -1.07
N PRO A 42 4.55 15.49 -1.52
CA PRO A 42 4.25 15.29 -2.94
C PRO A 42 4.39 16.61 -3.71
N ASP A 43 5.25 16.63 -4.74
CA ASP A 43 5.30 17.71 -5.73
C ASP A 43 4.53 17.29 -6.99
N SER A 44 3.27 17.71 -7.07
CA SER A 44 2.39 17.46 -8.23
C SER A 44 2.65 18.42 -9.40
N THR A 45 3.50 19.44 -9.21
CA THR A 45 3.81 20.43 -10.25
C THR A 45 4.96 19.98 -11.15
N ARG A 46 5.80 19.06 -10.66
CA ARG A 46 6.87 18.44 -11.42
C ARG A 46 6.35 17.21 -12.16
N LEU A 47 6.33 17.29 -13.49
CA LEU A 47 6.12 16.12 -14.34
C LEU A 47 7.36 15.22 -14.26
N LEU A 48 7.16 13.96 -13.89
CA LEU A 48 8.18 12.93 -14.02
C LEU A 48 8.46 12.66 -15.49
N THR A 49 9.71 12.77 -15.89
CA THR A 49 10.16 12.36 -17.21
C THR A 49 10.35 10.86 -17.27
N LEU A 50 10.17 10.28 -18.46
CA LEU A 50 10.42 8.84 -18.68
C LEU A 50 11.86 8.46 -18.29
N GLN A 51 12.82 9.36 -18.51
CA GLN A 51 14.20 9.14 -18.12
C GLN A 51 14.36 9.04 -16.60
N GLU A 52 13.71 9.91 -15.82
CA GLU A 52 13.74 9.82 -14.35
C GLU A 52 13.09 8.53 -13.82
N ILE A 53 12.09 8.00 -14.52
CA ILE A 53 11.47 6.71 -14.16
C ILE A 53 12.44 5.56 -14.44
N ILE A 54 13.12 5.59 -15.59
CA ILE A 54 14.11 4.57 -15.95
C ILE A 54 15.31 4.64 -15.01
N ASP A 55 15.77 5.85 -14.69
CA ASP A 55 16.91 6.11 -13.83
C ASP A 55 16.58 5.93 -12.33
N ALA A 56 15.32 5.67 -12.00
CA ALA A 56 14.90 5.48 -10.62
C ALA A 56 15.67 4.30 -9.97
N PRO A 57 16.06 4.44 -8.70
CA PRO A 57 16.66 3.35 -7.93
C PRO A 57 15.80 2.08 -8.01
N GLY A 58 16.41 0.97 -8.43
CA GLY A 58 15.73 -0.32 -8.65
C GLY A 58 15.31 -0.57 -10.11
N VAL A 59 15.05 0.46 -10.92
CA VAL A 59 14.72 0.33 -12.35
C VAL A 59 15.98 0.38 -13.21
N ALA A 60 16.86 1.34 -12.96
CA ALA A 60 18.01 1.69 -13.81
C ALA A 60 19.08 0.61 -13.97
N GLY A 61 18.95 -0.53 -13.29
CA GLY A 61 20.00 -1.55 -13.26
C GLY A 61 21.28 -1.08 -12.54
N ASN A 62 21.26 0.05 -11.85
CA ASN A 62 22.34 0.55 -11.00
C ASN A 62 22.45 -0.24 -9.69
N ASP A 63 22.29 -1.56 -9.76
CA ASP A 63 22.42 -2.47 -8.64
C ASP A 63 23.86 -3.00 -8.50
N HIS A 64 24.84 -2.39 -9.15
CA HIS A 64 26.25 -2.80 -9.10
C HIS A 64 26.45 -4.29 -9.45
N GLU A 65 25.79 -4.76 -10.52
CA GLU A 65 25.79 -6.16 -10.98
C GLU A 65 25.14 -7.14 -9.99
N LEU A 66 24.43 -6.67 -8.95
CA LEU A 66 23.82 -7.52 -7.92
C LEU A 66 22.87 -8.55 -8.52
N ARG A 67 21.98 -8.15 -9.44
CA ARG A 67 21.08 -9.10 -10.13
C ARG A 67 21.83 -10.18 -10.88
N LYS A 68 22.90 -9.82 -11.58
CA LYS A 68 23.73 -10.76 -12.34
C LYS A 68 24.45 -11.71 -11.39
N ASN A 69 24.99 -11.21 -10.28
CA ASN A 69 25.67 -12.01 -9.26
C ASN A 69 24.71 -13.00 -8.57
N ILE A 70 23.50 -12.56 -8.20
CA ILE A 70 22.45 -13.43 -7.67
C ILE A 70 22.12 -14.53 -8.68
N THR A 71 21.85 -14.16 -9.94
CA THR A 71 21.48 -15.10 -11.00
C THR A 71 22.58 -16.12 -11.24
N PHE A 72 23.84 -15.67 -11.30
CA PHE A 72 25.00 -16.52 -11.47
C PHE A 72 25.17 -17.52 -10.31
N CYS A 73 24.96 -17.06 -9.06
CA CYS A 73 24.97 -17.94 -7.89
C CYS A 73 23.86 -19.00 -7.96
N LEU A 74 22.63 -18.61 -8.28
CA LEU A 74 21.49 -19.53 -8.37
C LEU A 74 21.68 -20.59 -9.47
N ILE A 75 22.18 -20.18 -10.64
CA ILE A 75 22.48 -21.09 -11.75
C ILE A 75 23.61 -22.05 -11.34
N SER A 76 24.69 -21.53 -10.77
CA SER A 76 25.83 -22.35 -10.30
C SER A 76 25.38 -23.37 -9.25
N ASP A 77 24.56 -22.96 -8.29
CA ASP A 77 23.98 -23.84 -7.28
C ASP A 77 23.10 -24.93 -7.88
N ALA A 78 22.26 -24.59 -8.86
CA ALA A 78 21.42 -25.55 -9.56
C ALA A 78 22.25 -26.58 -10.33
N VAL A 79 23.26 -26.13 -11.10
CA VAL A 79 24.17 -27.00 -11.86
C VAL A 79 24.96 -27.91 -10.91
N ARG A 80 25.45 -27.39 -9.78
CA ARG A 80 26.18 -28.17 -8.76
C ARG A 80 25.31 -29.25 -8.12
N LYS A 81 24.04 -28.97 -7.85
CA LYS A 81 23.10 -29.97 -7.30
C LYS A 81 22.90 -31.16 -8.25
N VAL A 82 22.92 -30.93 -9.56
CA VAL A 82 22.72 -31.98 -10.57
C VAL A 82 24.02 -32.67 -10.99
N HIS A 83 25.12 -31.92 -11.08
CA HIS A 83 26.41 -32.38 -11.63
C HIS A 83 27.57 -32.22 -10.65
N ASN A 84 27.36 -32.64 -9.40
CA ASN A 84 28.30 -32.42 -8.29
C ASN A 84 29.74 -32.88 -8.60
N GLU A 85 29.92 -34.09 -9.12
CA GLU A 85 31.25 -34.66 -9.42
C GLU A 85 31.97 -33.90 -10.56
N GLY A 86 31.23 -33.49 -11.60
CA GLY A 86 31.79 -32.72 -12.72
C GLY A 86 32.14 -31.29 -12.33
N VAL A 87 31.35 -30.66 -11.46
CA VAL A 87 31.63 -29.31 -10.95
C VAL A 87 32.80 -29.34 -9.97
N LYS A 88 32.87 -30.34 -9.09
CA LYS A 88 34.01 -30.54 -8.17
C LYS A 88 35.31 -30.76 -8.91
N SER A 89 35.34 -31.55 -9.98
CA SER A 89 36.58 -31.78 -10.72
C SER A 89 37.13 -30.50 -11.36
N ILE A 90 36.25 -29.61 -11.84
CA ILE A 90 36.61 -28.33 -12.46
C ILE A 90 36.99 -27.26 -11.42
N LEU A 91 36.29 -27.20 -10.28
CA LEU A 91 36.47 -26.17 -9.25
C LEU A 91 37.34 -26.60 -8.06
N SER A 92 37.88 -27.83 -8.07
CA SER A 92 38.65 -28.44 -6.96
C SER A 92 39.88 -27.65 -6.51
N ALA A 93 40.38 -26.71 -7.33
CA ALA A 93 41.63 -25.99 -7.06
C ALA A 93 41.46 -24.62 -6.39
N ALA A 94 40.24 -24.07 -6.30
CA ALA A 94 40.05 -22.75 -5.70
C ALA A 94 38.63 -22.60 -5.13
N ASP A 95 38.51 -22.70 -3.80
CA ASP A 95 37.30 -22.30 -3.07
C ASP A 95 36.93 -20.83 -3.35
N ASP A 96 37.93 -20.00 -3.67
CA ASP A 96 37.76 -18.58 -4.05
C ASP A 96 37.06 -18.37 -5.40
N LEU A 97 36.90 -19.41 -6.22
CA LEU A 97 36.17 -19.35 -7.50
C LEU A 97 34.69 -19.73 -7.36
N GLN A 98 34.24 -20.18 -6.18
CA GLN A 98 32.82 -20.48 -6.01
C GLN A 98 32.01 -19.19 -5.92
N PRO A 99 31.01 -19.00 -6.78
CA PRO A 99 30.14 -17.84 -6.67
C PRO A 99 29.38 -17.88 -5.36
N GLN A 100 29.51 -16.81 -4.58
CA GLN A 100 28.82 -16.63 -3.31
C GLN A 100 27.67 -15.65 -3.48
N MET A 101 26.55 -15.94 -2.82
CA MET A 101 25.40 -15.05 -2.80
C MET A 101 25.86 -13.68 -2.28
N PRO A 102 25.68 -12.59 -3.04
CA PRO A 102 26.08 -11.28 -2.59
C PRO A 102 25.27 -10.87 -1.35
N VAL A 103 25.87 -10.06 -0.49
CA VAL A 103 25.16 -9.48 0.66
C VAL A 103 24.05 -8.58 0.12
N LEU A 104 22.81 -9.00 0.37
CA LEU A 104 21.64 -8.20 0.05
C LEU A 104 21.45 -7.16 1.15
N ASP A 105 21.54 -5.89 0.79
CA ASP A 105 21.08 -4.80 1.65
C ASP A 105 19.55 -4.85 1.70
N THR A 106 19.03 -5.70 2.60
CA THR A 106 17.60 -5.89 2.77
C THR A 106 17.07 -4.84 3.73
N LEU A 107 15.88 -4.32 3.44
CA LEU A 107 15.19 -3.47 4.39
C LEU A 107 15.04 -4.24 5.71
N PRO A 108 15.32 -3.60 6.86
CA PRO A 108 15.21 -4.25 8.15
C PRO A 108 13.81 -4.84 8.33
N VAL A 109 13.77 -6.07 8.83
CA VAL A 109 12.50 -6.76 9.05
C VAL A 109 11.75 -6.04 10.17
N HIS A 110 10.68 -5.36 9.79
CA HIS A 110 9.79 -4.72 10.74
C HIS A 110 8.39 -5.30 10.64
N ARG A 111 7.70 -5.38 11.79
CA ARG A 111 6.31 -5.81 11.82
C ARG A 111 5.40 -4.63 11.51
N THR A 112 4.81 -4.62 10.32
CA THR A 112 3.68 -3.75 10.00
C THR A 112 2.52 -4.10 10.93
N ARG A 113 1.94 -3.08 11.58
CA ARG A 113 0.76 -3.26 12.43
C ARG A 113 -0.47 -2.98 11.57
N VAL A 114 -1.47 -3.85 11.65
CA VAL A 114 -2.73 -3.68 10.94
C VAL A 114 -3.86 -3.72 11.96
N GLN A 115 -4.75 -2.75 11.89
CA GLN A 115 -5.96 -2.69 12.68
C GLN A 115 -7.15 -2.67 11.74
N GLN A 116 -7.94 -3.75 11.75
CA GLN A 116 -9.17 -3.82 10.99
C GLN A 116 -10.25 -2.97 11.67
N LEU A 117 -10.96 -2.15 10.88
CA LEU A 117 -12.10 -1.37 11.35
C LEU A 117 -13.38 -2.21 11.30
N VAL A 118 -14.36 -1.81 12.10
CA VAL A 118 -15.69 -2.43 12.10
C VAL A 118 -16.38 -2.13 10.76
N ALA A 119 -17.32 -2.99 10.36
CA ALA A 119 -18.10 -2.83 9.14
C ALA A 119 -18.77 -1.45 9.07
N ILE A 120 -18.64 -0.79 7.92
CA ILE A 120 -19.25 0.51 7.63
C ILE A 120 -20.42 0.29 6.67
N PHE A 121 -21.64 0.54 7.16
CA PHE A 121 -22.87 0.37 6.38
C PHE A 121 -23.17 1.60 5.52
N GLU A 122 -22.24 1.96 4.63
CA GLU A 122 -22.40 3.04 3.65
C GLU A 122 -22.07 2.51 2.24
N ASN A 123 -22.68 3.11 1.21
CA ASN A 123 -22.46 2.71 -0.17
C ASN A 123 -21.30 3.49 -0.81
N GLU A 124 -20.08 2.98 -0.66
CA GLU A 124 -18.87 3.52 -1.29
C GLU A 124 -18.93 3.55 -2.82
N GLY A 125 -19.88 2.85 -3.46
CA GLY A 125 -20.11 2.97 -4.91
C GLY A 125 -20.73 4.32 -5.34
N THR A 126 -21.02 5.22 -4.41
CA THR A 126 -21.57 6.56 -4.65
C THR A 126 -20.68 7.64 -4.05
N ILE A 127 -20.71 8.86 -4.62
CA ILE A 127 -19.97 10.03 -4.10
C ILE A 127 -20.36 10.29 -2.63
N VAL A 128 -21.67 10.40 -2.35
CA VAL A 128 -22.19 10.66 -0.99
C VAL A 128 -21.80 9.57 -0.01
N GLY A 129 -21.90 8.29 -0.41
CA GLY A 129 -21.50 7.19 0.46
C GLY A 129 -20.00 7.17 0.71
N THR A 130 -19.17 7.49 -0.29
CA THR A 130 -17.72 7.64 -0.13
C THR A 130 -17.37 8.74 0.89
N MET A 131 -18.04 9.89 0.82
CA MET A 131 -17.85 10.96 1.80
C MET A 131 -18.17 10.51 3.23
N ARG A 132 -19.29 9.81 3.42
CA ARG A 132 -19.69 9.27 4.72
C ARG A 132 -18.75 8.19 5.24
N VAL A 133 -18.20 7.36 4.35
CA VAL A 133 -17.15 6.39 4.72
C VAL A 133 -15.94 7.13 5.27
N HIS A 134 -15.49 8.21 4.61
CA HIS A 134 -14.35 9.00 5.12
C HIS A 134 -14.65 9.69 6.44
N GLU A 135 -15.85 10.27 6.60
CA GLU A 135 -16.28 10.83 7.90
C GLU A 135 -16.21 9.77 9.00
N LYS A 136 -16.81 8.59 8.79
CA LYS A 136 -16.77 7.51 9.79
C LYS A 136 -15.34 7.06 10.09
N ILE A 137 -14.47 6.92 9.08
CA ILE A 137 -13.09 6.49 9.29
C ILE A 137 -12.30 7.55 10.08
N PHE A 138 -12.25 8.78 9.59
CA PHE A 138 -11.35 9.80 10.13
C PHE A 138 -11.93 10.48 11.37
N ASN A 139 -13.23 10.76 11.40
CA ASN A 139 -13.85 11.47 12.53
C ASN A 139 -14.31 10.51 13.63
N ASP A 140 -14.91 9.38 13.29
CA ASP A 140 -15.50 8.49 14.32
C ASP A 140 -14.48 7.44 14.82
N PHE A 141 -13.84 6.70 13.91
CA PHE A 141 -12.92 5.63 14.31
C PHE A 141 -11.55 6.14 14.76
N LEU A 142 -11.02 7.18 14.10
CA LEU A 142 -9.73 7.78 14.45
C LEU A 142 -9.85 8.98 15.40
N ASP A 143 -11.07 9.42 15.74
CA ASP A 143 -11.37 10.58 16.60
C ASP A 143 -10.63 11.87 16.18
N LEU A 144 -10.36 12.04 14.88
CA LEU A 144 -9.67 13.23 14.37
C LEU A 144 -10.59 14.44 14.21
N SER A 145 -11.89 14.28 14.51
CA SER A 145 -12.87 15.37 14.51
C SER A 145 -12.47 16.55 15.41
N LYS A 146 -11.64 16.30 16.44
CA LYS A 146 -11.16 17.34 17.36
C LYS A 146 -9.82 17.95 16.96
N ASP A 147 -9.09 17.34 16.03
CA ASP A 147 -7.78 17.79 15.56
C ASP A 147 -7.84 18.17 14.08
N HIS A 148 -8.51 19.29 13.80
CA HIS A 148 -8.57 19.83 12.44
C HIS A 148 -7.19 20.22 11.88
N THR A 149 -6.16 20.37 12.72
CA THR A 149 -4.80 20.69 12.29
C THR A 149 -4.08 19.51 11.65
N ALA A 150 -4.52 18.28 11.96
CA ALA A 150 -4.04 17.08 11.28
C ALA A 150 -4.33 17.16 9.78
N PHE A 151 -5.49 17.67 9.38
CA PHE A 151 -5.91 17.77 7.97
C PHE A 151 -5.28 18.94 7.21
N SER A 152 -4.66 19.91 7.89
CA SER A 152 -3.95 21.00 7.20
C SER A 152 -2.48 20.69 6.91
N THR A 153 -1.92 19.68 7.59
CA THR A 153 -0.48 19.38 7.54
C THR A 153 -0.18 17.98 7.04
N ARG A 154 -0.97 16.98 7.47
CA ARG A 154 -0.70 15.58 7.19
C ARG A 154 -1.31 15.15 5.87
N LEU A 155 -0.66 14.17 5.27
CA LEU A 155 -1.12 13.45 4.09
C LEU A 155 -1.48 12.02 4.50
N PHE A 156 -2.66 11.57 4.10
CA PHE A 156 -3.20 10.24 4.40
C PHE A 156 -3.34 9.44 3.09
N PRO A 157 -2.42 8.49 2.82
CA PRO A 157 -2.56 7.58 1.70
C PRO A 157 -3.76 6.65 1.93
N VAL A 158 -4.66 6.60 0.95
CA VAL A 158 -5.80 5.68 0.96
C VAL A 158 -5.69 4.74 -0.22
N TYR A 159 -5.74 3.45 0.09
CA TYR A 159 -5.73 2.36 -0.85
C TYR A 159 -7.16 1.84 -0.99
N GLY A 160 -7.59 1.65 -2.23
CA GLY A 160 -8.89 1.08 -2.56
C GLY A 160 -8.84 0.49 -3.96
N ASP A 161 -9.98 0.03 -4.45
CA ASP A 161 -10.07 -0.39 -5.84
C ASP A 161 -10.04 0.83 -6.79
N ALA A 162 -10.05 0.57 -8.09
CA ALA A 162 -10.03 1.62 -9.11
C ALA A 162 -11.26 2.56 -9.03
N LEU A 163 -12.40 2.05 -8.52
CA LEU A 163 -13.62 2.83 -8.37
C LEU A 163 -13.51 3.78 -7.18
N THR A 164 -13.07 3.30 -6.02
CA THR A 164 -12.77 4.11 -4.82
C THR A 164 -11.78 5.22 -5.16
N THR A 165 -10.69 4.88 -5.84
CA THR A 165 -9.66 5.86 -6.27
C THR A 165 -10.26 6.96 -7.16
N LYS A 166 -11.13 6.58 -8.11
CA LYS A 166 -11.80 7.52 -9.01
C LYS A 166 -12.81 8.41 -8.27
N LEU A 167 -13.56 7.83 -7.32
CA LEU A 167 -14.55 8.55 -6.53
C LEU A 167 -13.89 9.56 -5.60
N ILE A 168 -12.78 9.19 -4.95
CA ILE A 168 -11.97 10.11 -4.13
C ILE A 168 -11.56 11.34 -4.94
N ARG A 169 -10.96 11.14 -6.12
CA ARG A 169 -10.57 12.26 -7.02
C ARG A 169 -11.75 13.13 -7.44
N SER A 170 -12.92 12.51 -7.61
CA SER A 170 -14.14 13.24 -7.99
C SER A 170 -14.63 14.11 -6.84
N VAL A 171 -14.63 13.58 -5.60
CA VAL A 171 -14.97 14.31 -4.37
C VAL A 171 -13.98 15.47 -4.15
N GLU A 172 -12.67 15.22 -4.27
CA GLU A 172 -11.62 16.26 -4.17
C GLU A 172 -11.87 17.41 -5.14
N THR A 173 -12.20 17.10 -6.40
CA THR A 173 -12.49 18.13 -7.41
C THR A 173 -13.72 18.95 -7.04
N GLU A 174 -14.80 18.29 -6.60
CA GLU A 174 -16.07 18.92 -6.24
C GLU A 174 -15.94 19.81 -4.98
N GLN A 175 -15.15 19.38 -4.00
CA GLN A 175 -15.02 20.05 -2.70
C GLN A 175 -13.75 20.90 -2.54
N SER A 176 -12.93 21.01 -3.58
CA SER A 176 -11.68 21.79 -3.59
C SER A 176 -11.82 23.23 -3.09
N ASN A 177 -12.98 23.86 -3.31
CA ASN A 177 -13.28 25.23 -2.91
C ASN A 177 -14.02 25.35 -1.56
N SER A 178 -14.16 24.25 -0.81
CA SER A 178 -14.79 24.27 0.51
C SER A 178 -14.01 25.15 1.49
N THR A 179 -14.70 25.78 2.42
CA THR A 179 -14.07 26.55 3.50
C THR A 179 -13.57 25.65 4.63
N ASP A 180 -14.10 24.43 4.74
CA ASP A 180 -13.64 23.44 5.70
C ASP A 180 -12.48 22.62 5.14
N ILE A 181 -11.35 22.64 5.85
CA ILE A 181 -10.11 21.93 5.51
C ILE A 181 -10.35 20.42 5.42
N PHE A 182 -11.23 19.88 6.27
CA PHE A 182 -11.59 18.47 6.21
C PHE A 182 -12.30 18.14 4.89
N GLU A 183 -13.25 18.98 4.49
CA GLU A 183 -14.04 18.82 3.26
C GLU A 183 -13.23 19.09 1.99
N GLN A 184 -12.17 19.91 2.05
CA GLN A 184 -11.30 20.12 0.88
C GLN A 184 -10.64 18.83 0.38
N ARG A 185 -10.49 17.82 1.25
CA ARG A 185 -9.86 16.52 0.96
C ARG A 185 -8.44 16.56 0.38
N ASN A 186 -7.78 17.72 0.33
CA ASN A 186 -6.38 17.86 -0.13
C ASN A 186 -5.38 17.00 0.67
N TRP A 187 -5.75 16.64 1.90
CA TRP A 187 -5.00 15.76 2.79
C TRP A 187 -5.16 14.27 2.47
N LEU A 188 -6.15 13.90 1.65
CA LEU A 188 -6.43 12.53 1.24
C LEU A 188 -5.64 12.25 -0.03
N HIS A 189 -4.84 11.18 -0.06
CA HIS A 189 -4.07 10.83 -1.25
C HIS A 189 -4.48 9.44 -1.77
N PRO A 190 -5.26 9.35 -2.86
CA PRO A 190 -5.68 8.07 -3.40
C PRO A 190 -4.50 7.40 -4.12
N VAL A 191 -4.03 6.28 -3.58
CA VAL A 191 -2.96 5.49 -4.19
C VAL A 191 -3.56 4.53 -5.20
N PRO A 192 -3.24 4.65 -6.50
CA PRO A 192 -3.77 3.75 -7.51
C PRO A 192 -3.31 2.31 -7.25
N GLY A 193 -4.27 1.39 -7.21
CA GLY A 193 -4.05 -0.06 -7.16
C GLY A 193 -3.90 -0.70 -8.54
#